data_AF-A0A4V2URI7-F1
#
_entry.id   AF-A0A4V2URI7-F1
#
_cell.length_a   1.000
_cell.length_b   1.000
_cell.length_c   1.000
_cell.angle_alpha   90.00
_cell.angle_beta   90.00
_cell.angle_gamma   90.00
#
_symmetry.space_group_name_H-M   'P 1'
#
loop_
_entity.id
_entity.type
_entity.pdbx_description
1 polymer ?
#
loop_
_entity_poly.entity_id
_entity_poly.type
_entity_poly.pdbx_seq_one_letter_code
_entity_poly.pdbx_strand_id
1 'polypeptide(L)' 'MAVFGIILIILGCIGLIMGPIMFGDIGIGTTYSGIISIVTGVGFLKMDHDKIKE' A
#
# COMPACT_ATOMS: atom_id res chain seq x y z
N MET A 1 -7.80 11.63 5.82
CA MET A 1 -7.42 10.23 5.55
C MET A 1 -6.43 10.11 4.40
N ALA A 2 -6.34 11.11 3.52
CA ALA A 2 -5.37 11.17 2.43
C ALA A 2 -3.91 10.89 2.84
N VAL A 3 -3.45 11.45 3.97
CA VAL A 3 -2.06 11.24 4.46
C VAL A 3 -1.76 9.76 4.70
N PHE A 4 -2.65 9.03 5.37
CA PHE A 4 -2.50 7.59 5.58
C PHE A 4 -2.53 6.82 4.26
N GLY A 5 -3.37 7.23 3.32
CA GLY A 5 -3.43 6.63 1.98
C GLY A 5 -2.11 6.75 1.21
N ILE A 6 -1.50 7.94 1.22
CA ILE A 6 -0.22 8.20 0.57
C ILE A 6 0.90 7.38 1.21
N ILE A 7 0.96 7.34 2.54
CA ILE A 7 1.97 6.56 3.27
C ILE A 7 1.87 5.07 2.93
N LEU A 8 0.66 4.51 2.88
CA LEU A 8 0.43 3.11 2.55
C LEU A 8 0.84 2.76 1.12
N ILE A 9 0.61 3.66 0.16
CA ILE A 9 1.06 3.47 -1.23
C ILE A 9 2.59 3.46 -1.29
N ILE A 10 3.26 4.40 -0.62
CA ILE A 10 4.72 4.47 -0.59
C ILE A 10 5.30 3.21 0.04
N LEU A 11 4.77 2.79 1.19
CA LEU A 11 5.21 1.59 1.89
C LEU A 11 5.00 0.33 1.04
N GLY A 12 3.87 0.26 0.33
CA GLY A 12 3.56 -0.86 -0.53
C GLY A 12 4.46 -0.95 -1.76
N CYS A 13 4.82 0.19 -2.36
CA CYS A 13 5.83 0.25 -3.43
C CYS A 13 7.21 -0.23 -2.94
N ILE A 14 7.62 0.18 -1.73
CA ILE A 14 8.87 -0.30 -1.12
C ILE A 14 8.81 -1.81 -0.89
N GLY A 15 7.70 -2.34 -0.38
CA GLY A 15 7.51 -3.78 -0.18
C GLY A 15 7.57 -4.58 -1.48
N LEU A 16 7.02 -4.05 -2.58
CA LEU A 16 7.10 -4.67 -3.91
C LEU A 16 8.51 -4.71 -4.49
N ILE A 17 9.33 -3.69 -4.20
CA ILE A 17 10.73 -3.64 -4.64
C ILE A 17 11.60 -4.54 -3.76
N MET A 18 11.36 -4.57 -2.44
CA MET A 18 12.14 -5.38 -1.50
C MET A 18 11.77 -6.86 -1.52
N GLY A 19 10.50 -7.21 -1.77
CA GLY A 19 10.01 -8.59 -1.78
C GLY A 19 10.85 -9.55 -2.64
N PRO A 20 11.19 -9.21 -3.90
CA PRO A 20 12.06 -10.02 -4.75
C PRO A 20 13.52 -10.14 -4.27
N ILE A 21 13.99 -9.19 -3.45
CA ILE A 21 15.35 -9.17 -2.89
C ILE A 21 15.42 -10.04 -1.62
N MET A 22 14.29 -10.27 -0.96
CA MET A 22 14.18 -11.10 0.24
C MET A 22 14.01 -12.58 -0.12
N PHE A 23 14.76 -13.46 0.54
CA PHE A 23 14.73 -14.90 0.26
C PHE A 23 13.59 -15.63 0.98
N GLY A 24 12.97 -16.56 0.27
CA GLY A 24 11.98 -17.49 0.82
C GLY A 24 10.63 -16.86 1.14
N ASP A 25 9.94 -17.41 2.14
CA ASP A 25 8.58 -17.03 2.53
C ASP A 25 8.45 -15.55 2.96
N ILE A 26 9.54 -14.97 3.48
CA ILE A 26 9.59 -13.56 3.87
C ILE A 26 9.41 -12.64 2.66
N GLY A 27 9.98 -12.99 1.50
CA GLY A 27 9.83 -12.21 0.27
C GLY A 27 8.42 -12.27 -0.28
N ILE A 28 7.79 -13.44 -0.21
CA ILE A 28 6.40 -13.66 -0.59
C ILE A 28 5.48 -12.84 0.32
N GLY A 29 5.64 -12.96 1.64
CA GLY A 29 4.88 -12.21 2.63
C GLY A 29 5.01 -10.70 2.45
N THR A 30 6.23 -10.21 2.19
CA THR A 30 6.49 -8.78 1.95
C THR A 30 5.85 -8.30 0.65
N THR A 31 5.87 -9.11 -0.41
CA THR A 31 5.23 -8.79 -1.69
C THR A 31 3.71 -8.70 -1.55
N TYR A 32 3.09 -9.68 -0.91
CA TYR A 32 1.64 -9.67 -0.64
C TYR A 32 1.23 -8.51 0.27
N SER A 33 1.98 -8.25 1.34
CA SER A 33 1.77 -7.10 2.21
C SER A 33 1.89 -5.78 1.44
N GLY A 34 2.84 -5.69 0.50
CA GLY A 34 3.03 -4.54 -0.37
C GLY A 34 1.82 -4.28 -1.27
N ILE A 35 1.30 -5.32 -1.92
CA ILE A 35 0.10 -5.24 -2.75
C ILE A 35 -1.12 -4.78 -1.93
N ILE A 36 -1.36 -5.37 -0.76
CA ILE A 36 -2.48 -5.00 0.11
C ILE A 36 -2.34 -3.56 0.60
N SER A 37 -1.12 -3.11 0.93
CA SER A 37 -0.87 -1.74 1.36
C SER A 37 -1.21 -0.73 0.27
N ILE A 38 -0.85 -1.00 -1.00
CA ILE A 38 -1.22 -0.12 -2.13
C ILE A 38 -2.74 -0.06 -2.30
N VAL A 39 -3.42 -1.22 -2.34
CA VAL A 39 -4.88 -1.28 -2.53
C VAL A 39 -5.61 -0.53 -1.41
N THR A 40 -5.16 -0.73 -0.17
CA THR A 40 -5.73 -0.04 1.00
C THR A 40 -5.49 1.46 0.93
N GLY A 41 -4.28 1.89 0.52
CA GLY A 41 -3.94 3.30 0.39
C GLY A 41 -4.76 4.03 -0.69
N VAL A 42 -5.01 3.37 -1.84
CA VAL A 42 -5.92 3.87 -2.87
C VAL A 42 -7.36 3.96 -2.34
N GLY A 43 -7.81 2.98 -1.56
CA GLY A 43 -9.11 3.01 -0.89
C GLY A 43 -9.28 4.24 0.02
N PHE A 44 -8.26 4.55 0.84
CA PHE A 44 -8.28 5.72 1.71
C PHE A 44 -8.31 7.04 0.93
N LEU A 45 -7.60 7.14 -0.20
CA LEU A 45 -7.62 8.33 -1.04
C LEU A 45 -8.97 8.54 -1.72
N LYS A 46 -9.59 7.45 -2.20
CA LYS A 46 -10.93 7.50 -2.81
C LYS A 46 -11.99 7.94 -1.81
N MET A 47 -11.92 7.41 -0.59
CA MET A 47 -12.86 7.75 0.49
C MET A 47 -12.70 9.20 0.98
N ASP A 48 -11.48 9.73 0.99
CA ASP A 48 -11.21 11.14 1.32
C ASP A 48 -11.79 12.08 0.25
N HIS A 49 -11.63 11.73 -1.04
CA HIS A 49 -12.20 12.49 -2.14
C HIS A 49 -13.74 12.49 -2.15
N ASP A 50 -14.38 11.38 -1.76
CA ASP A 50 -15.85 11.31 -1.67
C ASP A 50 -16.42 12.23 -0.59
N LYS A 51 -15.71 12.39 0.54
CA LYS A 51 -16.09 13.32 1.62
C LYS A 51 -16.03 14.81 1.25
N ILE A 52 -15.37 15.18 0.14
CA ILE A 52 -15.31 16.56 -0.34
C ILE A 52 -16.55 16.89 -1.22
N LYS A 53 -17.30 15.88 -1.66
CA LYS A 53 -18.50 16.05 -2.51
C LYS A 53 -19.82 16.11 -1.75
N GLU A 54 -19.86 15.71 -0.47
CA GLU A 54 -20.96 16.02 0.46
C GLU A 54 -20.81 17.41 1.05
#